data_AF-A0A0N4Z1X2-F1
#
_entry.id   AF-A0A0N4Z1X2-F1
#
_cell.length_a   1.000
_cell.length_b   1.000
_cell.length_c   1.000
_cell.angle_alpha   90.00
_cell.angle_beta   90.00
_cell.angle_gamma   90.00
#
_symmetry.space_group_name_H-M   'P 1'
#
loop_
_entity.id
_entity.type
_entity.pdbx_description
1 polymer ?
#
loop_
_entity_poly.entity_id
_entity_poly.type
_entity_poly.pdbx_seq_one_letter_code
_entity_poly.pdbx_strand_id
1 'polypeptide(L)'
;MGLSKFLFFLPRRFETFLNFVLIFIISAFFFTIFIKFYELPQISEDYNSNRLGRFKKVSDFSSDVILHVRPDYSIPREGPGENGKAVKLSDEENKLVEGEMKKWFMNMQAK
;
A
#
# COMPACT_ATOMS: atom_id res chain seq x y z
N MET A 1 -26.79 -39.08 -28.65
CA MET A 1 -27.37 -37.88 -28.00
C MET A 1 -26.65 -36.67 -28.55
N GLY A 2 -27.20 -36.08 -29.62
CA GLY A 2 -26.45 -35.23 -30.54
C GLY A 2 -26.29 -33.78 -30.11
N LEU A 3 -25.30 -33.12 -30.72
CA LEU A 3 -24.95 -31.70 -30.61
C LEU A 3 -26.11 -30.72 -30.91
N SER A 4 -27.28 -31.21 -31.36
CA SER A 4 -28.44 -30.37 -31.71
C SER A 4 -29.02 -29.59 -30.53
N LYS A 5 -28.77 -30.04 -29.29
CA LYS A 5 -29.22 -29.30 -28.08
C LYS A 5 -28.38 -28.06 -27.77
N PHE A 6 -27.12 -28.00 -28.24
CA PHE A 6 -26.27 -26.82 -28.05
C PHE A 6 -26.69 -25.64 -28.92
N LEU A 7 -27.24 -25.91 -30.12
CA LEU A 7 -27.72 -24.88 -31.05
C LEU A 7 -29.01 -24.19 -30.58
N PHE A 8 -29.74 -24.76 -29.62
CA PHE A 8 -30.93 -24.13 -29.04
C PHE A 8 -30.59 -23.01 -28.06
N PHE A 9 -29.38 -23.02 -27.50
CA PHE A 9 -28.91 -21.99 -26.57
C PHE A 9 -28.35 -20.75 -27.27
N LEU A 10 -28.12 -20.80 -28.59
CA LEU A 10 -27.65 -19.66 -29.35
C LEU A 10 -28.83 -18.71 -29.66
N PRO A 11 -28.75 -17.42 -29.29
CA PRO A 11 -29.85 -16.50 -29.49
C PRO A 11 -30.09 -16.25 -30.99
N ARG A 12 -31.34 -16.46 -31.43
CA ARG A 12 -31.73 -16.38 -32.85
C ARG A 12 -31.86 -14.95 -33.40
N ARG A 13 -31.85 -13.91 -32.55
CA ARG A 13 -31.99 -12.49 -32.93
C ARG A 13 -30.73 -11.71 -32.58
N PHE A 14 -30.33 -10.75 -33.43
CA PHE A 14 -29.07 -10.00 -33.27
C PHE A 14 -28.98 -9.21 -31.95
N GLU A 15 -30.09 -8.65 -31.47
CA GLU A 15 -30.15 -7.94 -30.19
C GLU A 15 -29.87 -8.87 -29.01
N THR A 16 -30.43 -10.09 -29.03
CA THR A 16 -30.14 -11.10 -28.00
C THR A 16 -28.76 -11.72 -28.16
N PHE A 17 -28.18 -11.74 -29.36
CA PHE A 17 -26.79 -12.15 -29.58
C PHE A 17 -25.82 -11.16 -28.91
N LEU A 18 -26.04 -9.85 -29.07
CA LEU A 18 -25.20 -8.84 -28.42
C LEU A 18 -25.28 -8.93 -26.90
N ASN A 19 -26.49 -9.09 -26.35
CA ASN A 19 -26.68 -9.28 -24.91
C ASN A 19 -26.02 -10.57 -24.41
N PHE A 20 -26.04 -11.65 -25.20
CA PHE A 20 -25.37 -12.90 -24.85
C PHE A 20 -23.85 -12.75 -24.83
N VAL A 21 -23.27 -12.08 -25.82
CA VAL A 21 -21.83 -11.76 -25.86
C VAL A 21 -21.45 -10.86 -24.67
N LEU A 22 -22.27 -9.86 -24.36
CA LEU A 22 -22.03 -8.96 -23.23
C LEU A 22 -22.04 -9.72 -21.90
N ILE A 23 -23.04 -10.57 -21.67
CA ILE A 23 -23.12 -11.43 -20.47
C ILE A 23 -21.92 -12.38 -20.40
N PHE A 24 -21.49 -12.93 -21.54
CA PHE A 24 -20.31 -13.80 -21.60
C PHE A 24 -19.03 -13.07 -21.18
N ILE A 25 -18.82 -11.84 -21.67
CA ILE A 25 -17.66 -11.01 -21.29
C ILE A 25 -17.69 -10.65 -19.80
N ILE A 26 -18.85 -10.23 -19.29
CA ILE A 26 -19.04 -9.90 -17.87
C ILE A 26 -18.79 -11.13 -17.01
N SER A 27 -19.36 -12.28 -17.38
CA SER A 27 -19.17 -13.56 -16.70
C SER A 27 -17.69 -13.98 -16.70
N ALA A 28 -17.00 -13.87 -17.84
CA ALA A 28 -15.57 -14.15 -17.94
C ALA A 28 -14.74 -13.24 -17.04
N PHE A 29 -15.07 -11.94 -16.97
CA PHE A 29 -14.40 -10.99 -16.08
C PHE A 29 -14.56 -11.38 -14.60
N PHE A 30 -15.79 -11.64 -14.15
CA PHE A 30 -16.05 -12.11 -12.79
C PHE A 30 -15.40 -13.47 -12.51
N PHE A 31 -15.37 -14.36 -13.50
CA PHE A 31 -14.70 -15.66 -13.41
C PHE A 31 -13.19 -15.49 -13.23
N THR A 32 -12.54 -14.54 -13.89
CA THR A 32 -11.11 -14.25 -13.65
C THR A 32 -10.84 -13.71 -12.24
N ILE A 33 -11.75 -12.89 -11.70
CA ILE A 33 -11.67 -12.41 -10.32
C ILE A 33 -11.88 -13.56 -9.35
N PHE A 34 -12.84 -14.43 -9.63
CA PHE A 34 -13.15 -15.61 -8.83
C PHE A 34 -11.98 -16.58 -8.81
N ILE A 35 -11.38 -16.89 -9.98
CA ILE A 35 -10.15 -17.70 -10.02
C ILE A 35 -9.07 -17.04 -9.16
N LYS A 36 -8.79 -15.73 -9.30
CA LYS A 36 -7.80 -15.04 -8.45
C LYS A 36 -8.14 -15.07 -6.96
N PHE A 37 -9.43 -15.13 -6.61
CA PHE A 37 -9.89 -15.20 -5.22
C PHE A 37 -9.77 -16.61 -4.62
N TYR A 38 -9.94 -17.66 -5.43
CA TYR A 38 -9.78 -19.05 -4.99
C TYR A 38 -8.34 -19.58 -5.18
N GLU A 39 -7.58 -18.95 -6.08
CA GLU A 39 -6.15 -19.11 -6.28
C GLU A 39 -5.35 -18.16 -5.36
N LEU A 40 -6.04 -17.38 -4.51
CA LEU A 40 -5.42 -17.04 -3.24
C LEU A 40 -5.05 -18.38 -2.61
N PRO A 41 -3.75 -18.69 -2.43
CA PRO A 41 -3.42 -19.78 -1.55
C PRO A 41 -4.20 -19.51 -0.27
N GLN A 42 -4.79 -20.54 0.33
CA GLN A 42 -4.97 -20.46 1.77
C GLN A 42 -3.66 -19.90 2.27
N ILE A 43 -3.73 -18.72 2.86
CA ILE A 43 -2.72 -18.31 3.81
C ILE A 43 -2.94 -19.33 4.95
N SER A 44 -2.54 -20.59 4.72
CA SER A 44 -1.80 -21.31 5.73
C SER A 44 -0.76 -20.33 6.17
N GLU A 45 -0.66 -20.13 7.48
CA GLU A 45 0.28 -19.26 8.16
C GLU A 45 1.73 -19.63 7.83
N ASP A 46 2.11 -19.40 6.60
CA ASP A 46 3.43 -19.51 6.03
C ASP A 46 3.45 -18.47 4.91
N TYR A 47 3.10 -17.24 5.30
CA TYR A 47 3.26 -16.05 4.50
C TYR A 47 4.76 -15.92 4.24
N ASN A 48 5.14 -16.47 3.09
CA ASN A 48 6.45 -16.51 2.48
C ASN A 48 7.30 -15.32 2.95
N SER A 49 8.14 -15.60 3.96
CA SER A 49 9.12 -14.72 4.58
C SER A 49 10.26 -14.33 3.61
N ASN A 50 10.02 -14.40 2.32
CA ASN A 50 10.97 -14.01 1.29
C ASN A 50 10.86 -12.54 0.85
N ARG A 51 9.91 -11.76 1.41
CA ARG A 51 10.12 -10.32 1.62
C ARG A 51 10.97 -9.99 2.85
N LEU A 52 11.23 -11.00 3.70
CA LEU A 52 12.22 -10.99 4.78
C LEU A 52 13.52 -11.71 4.36
N GLY A 53 13.82 -11.77 3.06
CA GLY A 53 15.15 -12.13 2.55
C GLY A 53 16.27 -11.18 3.01
N ARG A 54 15.95 -10.16 3.82
CA ARG A 54 16.89 -9.30 4.53
C ARG A 54 17.13 -9.72 6.00
N PHE A 55 16.36 -10.67 6.54
CA PHE A 55 16.48 -11.11 7.94
C PHE A 55 16.94 -12.56 8.11
N LYS A 56 16.95 -13.37 7.05
CA LYS A 56 17.44 -14.76 7.10
C LYS A 56 18.96 -14.84 6.92
N LYS A 57 19.70 -14.06 7.72
CA LYS A 57 21.11 -14.31 8.05
C LYS A 57 21.50 -13.56 9.33
N VAL A 58 20.75 -13.79 10.41
CA VAL A 58 21.17 -13.41 11.77
C VAL A 58 20.93 -14.61 12.69
N SER A 59 21.46 -15.76 12.28
CA SER A 59 21.68 -16.90 13.19
C SER A 59 23.14 -17.06 13.59
N ASP A 60 23.99 -16.10 13.19
CA ASP A 60 25.25 -15.83 13.85
C ASP A 60 25.03 -14.55 14.66
N PHE A 61 24.97 -14.70 15.97
CA PHE A 61 24.78 -13.64 16.96
C PHE A 61 25.98 -12.67 16.91
N SER A 62 25.97 -11.78 15.93
CA SER A 62 26.88 -10.63 15.82
C SER A 62 26.19 -9.43 16.45
N SER A 63 26.48 -9.19 17.73
CA SER A 63 26.54 -7.94 18.51
C SER A 63 25.80 -6.62 18.14
N ASP A 64 24.92 -6.51 17.14
CA ASP A 64 24.38 -5.21 16.68
C ASP A 64 22.85 -5.05 16.84
N VAL A 65 22.27 -5.62 17.90
CA VAL A 65 20.95 -5.18 18.38
C VAL A 65 21.16 -3.94 19.24
N ILE A 66 20.89 -2.75 18.70
CA ILE A 66 20.89 -1.52 19.51
C ILE A 66 19.71 -1.63 20.46
N LEU A 67 20.01 -1.97 21.71
CA LEU A 67 19.05 -1.89 22.80
C LEU A 67 18.58 -0.44 22.90
N HIS A 68 17.30 -0.24 23.17
CA HIS A 68 16.79 1.09 23.47
C HIS A 68 17.57 1.67 24.67
N VAL A 69 18.37 2.72 24.43
CA VAL A 69 19.21 3.36 25.45
C VAL A 69 18.63 4.73 25.82
N ARG A 70 18.67 5.03 27.11
CA ARG A 70 18.30 6.35 27.65
C ARG A 70 19.32 7.42 27.20
N PRO A 71 18.89 8.58 26.67
CA PRO A 71 19.80 9.66 26.29
C PRO A 71 20.48 10.30 27.52
N ASP A 72 21.67 10.87 27.33
CA ASP A 72 22.43 11.60 28.36
C ASP A 72 22.12 13.10 28.30
N TYR A 73 21.89 13.69 29.47
CA TYR A 73 21.39 15.05 29.68
C TYR A 73 22.43 16.03 30.22
N SER A 74 23.65 15.56 30.51
CA SER A 74 24.79 16.44 30.74
C SER A 74 25.31 17.09 29.45
N ILE A 75 24.79 16.60 28.32
CA ILE A 75 25.07 17.04 26.97
C ILE A 75 24.03 18.13 26.60
N PRO A 76 24.46 19.34 26.20
CA PRO A 76 23.53 20.42 25.87
C PRO A 76 22.61 20.02 24.72
N ARG A 77 21.34 20.34 24.91
CA ARG A 77 20.29 20.24 23.89
C ARG A 77 20.35 21.48 23.03
N GLU A 78 20.53 21.27 21.75
CA GLU A 78 21.02 22.26 20.82
C GLU A 78 19.91 23.18 20.30
N GLY A 79 18.61 22.86 20.47
CA GLY A 79 17.56 23.77 20.00
C GLY A 79 16.08 23.37 20.10
N PRO A 80 15.17 24.21 19.57
CA PRO A 80 13.74 23.91 19.44
C PRO A 80 13.48 22.79 18.42
N GLY A 81 12.33 22.11 18.56
CA GLY A 81 12.00 20.93 17.74
C GLY A 81 12.56 19.61 18.25
N GLU A 82 13.48 19.63 19.22
CA GLU A 82 14.05 18.41 19.78
C GLU A 82 13.02 17.46 20.38
N ASN A 83 13.23 16.15 20.15
CA ASN A 83 12.31 15.07 20.55
C ASN A 83 10.94 15.20 19.89
N GLY A 84 10.88 15.76 18.68
CA GLY A 84 9.66 15.88 17.88
C GLY A 84 8.69 16.95 18.38
N LYS A 85 9.19 17.99 19.05
CA LYS A 85 8.35 19.08 19.55
C LYS A 85 7.88 19.98 18.42
N ALA A 86 6.62 20.39 18.48
CA ALA A 86 6.10 21.39 17.57
C ALA A 86 6.76 22.75 17.85
N VAL A 87 7.24 23.39 16.79
CA VAL A 87 7.81 24.73 16.84
C VAL A 87 6.72 25.74 16.50
N LYS A 88 6.51 26.74 17.38
CA LYS A 88 5.55 27.83 17.15
C LYS A 88 6.27 29.03 16.57
N LEU A 89 5.65 29.62 15.57
CA LEU A 89 6.19 30.75 14.85
C LEU A 89 5.56 32.05 15.30
N SER A 90 6.35 33.12 15.21
CA SER A 90 5.86 34.48 15.32
C SER A 90 4.90 34.83 14.17
N ASP A 91 4.10 35.88 14.36
CA ASP A 91 3.17 36.35 13.33
C ASP A 91 3.89 36.85 12.07
N GLU A 92 5.15 37.28 12.19
CA GLU A 92 6.00 37.65 11.07
C GLU A 92 6.49 36.43 10.30
N GLU A 93 6.93 35.38 11.01
CA GLU A 93 7.35 34.11 10.41
C GLU A 93 6.19 33.38 9.73
N ASN A 94 4.99 33.39 10.32
CA ASN A 94 3.79 32.77 9.72
C ASN A 94 3.44 33.36 8.35
N LYS A 95 3.65 34.67 8.15
CA LYS A 95 3.44 35.31 6.84
C LYS A 95 4.41 34.80 5.78
N LEU A 96 5.62 34.44 6.17
CA LEU A 96 6.61 33.85 5.28
C LEU A 96 6.29 32.39 4.98
N VAL A 97 5.77 31.65 5.98
CA VAL A 97 5.39 30.25 5.83
C VAL A 97 4.39 30.03 4.72
N GLU A 98 3.41 30.91 4.51
CA GLU A 98 2.42 30.71 3.44
C GLU A 98 3.06 30.67 2.04
N GLY A 99 4.01 31.57 1.78
CA GLY A 99 4.77 31.58 0.53
C GLY A 99 5.72 30.38 0.42
N GLU A 100 6.31 29.97 1.53
CA GLU A 100 7.24 28.84 1.59
C GLU A 100 6.54 27.49 1.46
N MET A 101 5.39 27.29 2.10
CA MET A 101 4.59 26.07 1.95
C MET A 101 4.19 25.86 0.49
N LYS A 102 3.83 26.92 -0.23
CA LYS A 102 3.49 26.81 -1.65
C LYS A 102 4.70 26.46 -2.53
N LYS A 103 5.88 26.94 -2.16
CA LYS A 103 7.10 26.79 -2.95
C LYS A 103 7.86 25.50 -2.61
N TRP A 104 7.90 25.14 -1.33
CA TRP A 104 8.75 24.11 -0.75
C TRP A 104 7.96 22.99 -0.07
N PHE A 105 6.65 23.14 0.09
CA PHE A 105 5.77 22.15 0.72
C PHE A 105 6.16 21.80 2.17
N MET A 106 6.96 22.64 2.84
CA MET A 106 7.33 22.51 4.24
C MET A 106 7.57 23.88 4.88
N ASN A 107 7.45 23.93 6.21
CA ASN A 107 7.64 25.14 6.98
C ASN A 107 9.14 25.34 7.26
N MET A 108 9.76 26.30 6.56
CA MET A 108 11.19 26.58 6.69
C MET A 108 11.52 27.52 7.85
N GLN A 109 10.52 28.17 8.45
CA GLN A 109 10.70 29.04 9.61
C GLN A 109 10.65 28.30 10.95
N ALA A 110 10.24 27.02 10.96
CA ALA A 110 10.22 26.18 12.15
C ALA A 110 11.65 25.87 12.63
N LYS A 111 12.19 26.75 13.48
CA LYS A 111 13.55 26.70 14.02
C LYS A 111 13.62 27.10 15.48
#